data_AF-A0A350XDS9-F1
#
_entry.id   AF-A0A350XDS9-F1
#
_cell.length_a   1.000
_cell.length_b   1.000
_cell.length_c   1.000
_cell.angle_alpha   90.00
_cell.angle_beta   90.00
_cell.angle_gamma   90.00
#
_symmetry.space_group_name_H-M   'P 1'
#
loop_
_entity.id
_entity.type
_entity.pdbx_description
1 polymer ?
#
loop_
_entity_poly.entity_id
_entity_poly.type
_entity_poly.pdbx_seq_one_letter_code
_entity_poly.pdbx_strand_id
1 'polypeptide(L)' 'MAERNISNKELARLIGMHPTSVSRLRVRRYLNRIDGDTLNALCKALKCEPGELMAYEEDEADS' A
#
# COMPACT_ATOMS: atom_id res chain seq x y z
N MET A 1 -2.97 -8.82 0.11
CA MET A 1 -1.97 -8.63 -0.98
C MET A 1 -1.31 -9.93 -1.48
N ALA A 2 -1.26 -11.00 -0.68
CA ALA A 2 -0.72 -12.30 -1.09
C ALA A 2 -1.58 -13.02 -2.17
N GLU A 3 -2.86 -12.69 -2.29
CA GLU A 3 -3.77 -13.35 -3.25
C GLU A 3 -3.58 -12.93 -4.72
N ARG A 4 -2.84 -11.85 -5.00
CA ARG A 4 -2.79 -11.28 -6.36
C ARG A 4 -1.44 -11.38 -7.08
N ASN A 5 -0.44 -12.03 -6.47
CA ASN A 5 0.88 -12.32 -7.07
C ASN A 5 1.53 -11.14 -7.83
N ILE A 6 1.25 -9.90 -7.44
CA ILE A 6 1.81 -8.73 -8.11
C ILE A 6 3.18 -8.39 -7.49
N SER A 7 4.19 -8.21 -8.35
CA SER A 7 5.51 -7.80 -7.90
C SER A 7 5.52 -6.31 -7.54
N ASN A 8 6.39 -5.91 -6.61
CA ASN A 8 6.54 -4.49 -6.25
C ASN A 8 6.89 -3.61 -7.46
N LYS A 9 7.66 -4.16 -8.41
CA LYS A 9 8.06 -3.48 -9.63
C LYS A 9 6.87 -3.23 -10.56
N GLU A 10 5.99 -4.22 -10.71
CA GLU A 10 4.79 -4.07 -11.55
C GLU A 10 3.75 -3.16 -10.90
N LEU A 11 3.55 -3.29 -9.58
CA LEU A 11 2.66 -2.39 -8.85
C LEU A 11 3.13 -0.93 -8.95
N ALA A 12 4.44 -0.69 -8.81
CA ALA A 12 5.05 0.62 -9.00
C ALA A 12 4.80 1.20 -10.39
N ARG A 13 4.90 0.35 -11.44
CA ARG A 13 4.60 0.75 -12.82
C ARG A 13 3.13 1.11 -13.01
N LEU A 14 2.22 0.35 -12.41
CA LEU A 14 0.77 0.57 -12.53
C LEU A 14 0.31 1.86 -11.85
N ILE A 15 0.89 2.20 -10.70
CA ILE A 15 0.50 3.38 -9.91
C ILE A 15 1.40 4.60 -10.15
N GLY A 16 2.37 4.50 -11.06
CA GLY A 16 3.28 5.60 -11.40
C GLY A 16 4.23 6.01 -10.26
N MET A 17 4.54 5.10 -9.33
CA MET A 17 5.45 5.36 -8.21
C MET A 17 6.81 4.70 -8.42
N HIS A 18 7.82 5.18 -7.68
CA HIS A 18 9.12 4.51 -7.65
C HIS A 18 9.02 3.16 -6.91
N PRO A 19 9.69 2.09 -7.37
CA PRO A 19 9.65 0.77 -6.72
C PRO A 19 10.03 0.79 -5.24
N THR A 20 10.97 1.66 -4.86
CA THR A 20 11.37 1.86 -3.45
C THR A 20 10.22 2.38 -2.59
N SER A 21 9.40 3.30 -3.11
CA SER A 21 8.24 3.84 -2.40
C SER A 21 7.17 2.76 -2.18
N VAL A 22 6.92 1.93 -3.19
CA VAL A 22 6.00 0.79 -3.09
C VAL A 22 6.51 -0.26 -2.10
N SER A 23 7.82 -0.52 -2.07
CA SER A 23 8.42 -1.41 -1.08
C SER A 23 8.22 -0.92 0.34
N ARG A 24 8.31 0.40 0.59
CA ARG A 24 8.02 1.00 1.91
C ARG A 24 6.54 0.88 2.25
N LEU A 25 5.66 1.06 1.27
CA LEU A 25 4.21 0.87 1.37
C LEU A 25 3.83 -0.52 1.86
N ARG A 26 4.50 -1.54 1.31
CA ARG A 26 4.25 -2.94 1.65
C ARG A 26 4.70 -3.33 3.06
N VAL A 27 5.72 -2.66 3.60
CA VAL A 27 6.34 -3.02 4.89
C VAL A 27 5.68 -2.29 6.06
N ARG A 28 4.67 -1.43 5.82
CA ARG A 28 3.89 -0.66 6.81
C ARG A 28 4.68 0.26 7.78
N ARG A 29 6.01 0.23 7.75
CA ARG A 29 6.87 0.92 8.75
C ARG A 29 7.06 2.42 8.56
N TYR A 30 6.78 2.98 7.37
CA TYR A 30 7.22 4.35 7.04
C TYR A 30 6.25 5.16 6.17
N LEU A 31 4.95 4.82 6.11
CA LEU A 31 3.97 5.75 5.53
C LEU A 31 3.27 6.53 6.63
N ASN A 32 3.68 7.79 6.76
CA ASN A 32 3.02 8.74 7.65
C ASN A 32 1.77 9.35 6.99
N ARG A 33 1.66 9.27 5.66
CA ARG A 33 0.53 9.80 4.88
C ARG A 33 0.37 9.04 3.57
N ILE A 34 -0.88 8.79 3.18
CA ILE A 34 -1.26 8.36 1.84
C ILE A 34 -2.29 9.34 1.28
N ASP A 35 -2.04 9.87 0.08
CA ASP A 35 -2.96 10.79 -0.58
C ASP A 35 -4.07 10.01 -1.29
N GLY A 36 -5.26 10.60 -1.44
CA GLY A 36 -6.44 9.93 -1.99
C GLY A 36 -6.23 9.38 -3.41
N ASP A 37 -5.48 10.09 -4.26
CA ASP A 37 -5.10 9.62 -5.59
C ASP A 37 -4.25 8.36 -5.55
N THR A 38 -3.32 8.27 -4.58
CA THR A 38 -2.46 7.10 -4.40
C THR A 38 -3.28 5.91 -3.90
N LEU A 39 -4.18 6.14 -2.95
CA LEU A 39 -5.11 5.11 -2.46
C LEU A 39 -6.00 4.59 -3.60
N ASN A 40 -6.56 5.49 -4.42
CA ASN A 40 -7.37 5.13 -5.58
C ASN A 40 -6.58 4.33 -6.62
N ALA A 41 -5.34 4.75 -6.92
CA ALA A 41 -4.46 4.02 -7.84
C ALA A 41 -4.15 2.61 -7.34
N LEU A 42 -3.91 2.44 -6.03
CA LEU A 42 -3.72 1.14 -5.40
C LEU A 42 -4.98 0.28 -5.50
N CYS A 43 -6.15 0.82 -5.14
CA CYS A 43 -7.42 0.10 -5.24
C CYS A 43 -7.71 -0.38 -6.68
N LYS A 44 -7.42 0.45 -7.69
CA LYS A 44 -7.55 0.08 -9.11
C LYS A 44 -6.54 -1.00 -9.53
N ALA A 45 -5.28 -0.84 -9.16
CA ALA A 45 -4.22 -1.79 -9.51
C ALA A 45 -4.41 -3.15 -8.85
N LEU A 46 -4.91 -3.15 -7.61
CA LEU A 46 -5.17 -4.35 -6.81
C LEU A 46 -6.60 -4.86 -6.96
N LYS A 47 -7.49 -4.14 -7.65
CA LYS A 47 -8.93 -4.41 -7.78
C LYS A 47 -9.57 -4.79 -6.44
N CYS A 48 -9.38 -3.93 -5.44
CA CYS A 48 -9.86 -4.11 -4.08
C CYS A 48 -10.46 -2.80 -3.56
N GLU A 49 -11.15 -2.89 -2.42
CA GLU A 49 -11.72 -1.75 -1.72
C GLU A 49 -10.71 -1.15 -0.72
N PRO A 50 -10.83 0.15 -0.39
CA PRO A 50 -9.94 0.80 0.57
C PRO A 50 -9.99 0.16 1.96
N GLY A 51 -11.15 -0.36 2.37
CA GLY A 51 -11.31 -1.09 3.63
C GLY A 51 -10.52 -2.41 3.68
N GLU A 52 -10.19 -3.00 2.54
CA GLU A 52 -9.33 -4.20 2.47
C GLU A 52 -7.83 -3.87 2.59
N LEU A 53 -7.45 -2.61 2.35
CA LEU A 53 -6.05 -2.16 2.41
C LEU A 53 -5.66 -1.60 3.78
N MET A 54 -6.63 -1.05 4.52
CA MET A 54 -6.43 -0.36 5.78
C MET A 54 -6.97 -1.21 6.93
N ALA A 55 -6.17 -1.35 7.97
CA ALA A 55 -6.61 -1.89 9.25
C ALA A 55 -6.14 -0.92 10.33
N TYR A 56 -7.01 -0.67 11.31
CA TYR A 56 -6.59 0.02 12.52
C TYR A 56 -5.74 -0.96 13.33
N GLU A 57 -4.50 -0.55 13.63
CA GLU A 57 -3.62 -1.23 14.57
C GLU A 57 -3.44 -0.25 15.73
N GLU A 58 -3.77 -0.69 16.95
CA GLU A 58 -3.42 0.09 18.14
C GLU A 58 -1.89 0.22 18.18
N ASP A 59 -1.38 1.44 18.32
CA ASP A 59 0.04 1.62 18.63
C ASP A 59 0.30 0.82 19.91
N GLU A 60 1.14 -0.21 19.84
CA GLU A 60 1.65 -0.90 21.03
C GLU A 60 2.25 0.20 21.90
N ALA A 61 1.49 0.62 22.93
CA ALA A 61 1.98 1.56 23.92
C ALA A 61 3.28 0.95 24.43
N ASP A 62 4.39 1.63 24.14
CA ASP A 62 5.73 1.37 24.68
C ASP A 62 5.59 0.81 26.09
N SER A 63 5.80 -0.50 26.23
CA SER A 63 5.89 -1.19 27.52
C SER A 63 7.35 -1.38 27.88
#